data_AF-A0A9N9I074-F1
#
_entry.id   AF-A0A9N9I074-F1
#
_cell.length_a   1.000
_cell.length_b   1.000
_cell.length_c   1.000
_cell.angle_alpha   90.00
_cell.angle_beta   90.00
_cell.angle_gamma   90.00
#
_symmetry.space_group_name_H-M   'P 1'
#
loop_
_entity.id
_entity.type
_entity.pdbx_description
1 polymer ?
#
loop_
_entity_poly.entity_id
_entity_poly.type
_entity_poly.pdbx_seq_one_letter_code
_entity_poly.pdbx_strand_id
1 'polypeptide(L)'
;MLRHLPVNQIFSQKPYYTLSKIYNKRVPSSIIFPSNSCFSISLQSLAQSSFRNAASTGIENIRRNKNVLRNATNTSRYYAYSSSSRPTIIKPILFSLVVSGSIFSVAVLAEEYRREQLQRWTGKLNPSDNDWRRYRSWLMEKTLFQHLKRLQDYKVPDEVLRLYTFLYHEWNSLSESQKTISGIIAINAVVFLMWQIPILLPFMNRYFAHSPLSGYSITLLTSVFSHKALWHYGLNMMALYSFGGAIHNYLQREQFLAFYLTSGIFSSLISHIFSLMSIPRAKIIPSLGASGAIFACLGG
;
A
#
# COMPACT_ATOMS: atom_id res chain seq x y z
N MET A 1 35.56 23.54 -33.22
CA MET A 1 36.04 23.90 -31.87
C MET A 1 35.07 23.26 -30.86
N LEU A 2 35.33 22.06 -30.32
CA LEU A 2 36.17 21.78 -29.12
C LEU A 2 35.68 22.62 -27.91
N ARG A 3 35.21 22.12 -26.75
CA ARG A 3 35.26 20.85 -25.96
C ARG A 3 34.06 20.91 -24.96
N HIS A 4 33.31 19.86 -24.63
CA HIS A 4 33.56 18.73 -23.71
C HIS A 4 33.86 19.05 -22.22
N LEU A 5 33.00 18.49 -21.33
CA LEU A 5 33.16 18.03 -19.91
C LEU A 5 32.75 18.99 -18.76
N PRO A 6 32.38 18.48 -17.54
CA PRO A 6 31.74 17.20 -17.20
C PRO A 6 30.68 17.23 -16.06
N VAL A 7 29.93 16.13 -15.99
CA VAL A 7 29.25 15.59 -14.80
C VAL A 7 30.29 15.03 -13.82
N ASN A 8 30.31 15.52 -12.57
CA ASN A 8 30.78 14.86 -11.32
C ASN A 8 31.42 15.88 -10.35
N GLN A 9 30.80 16.05 -9.18
CA GLN A 9 31.26 16.62 -7.89
C GLN A 9 30.01 17.26 -7.27
N ILE A 10 29.26 16.59 -6.39
CA ILE A 10 29.49 16.63 -4.95
C ILE A 10 28.95 15.31 -4.34
N PHE A 11 29.84 14.33 -4.20
CA PHE A 11 29.79 13.32 -3.14
C PHE A 11 31.16 13.38 -2.46
N SER A 12 31.21 13.02 -1.18
CA SER A 12 32.35 13.06 -0.25
C SER A 12 32.32 14.33 0.61
N GLN A 13 32.18 14.30 1.95
CA GLN A 13 32.83 13.42 2.90
C GLN A 13 32.01 13.21 4.19
N LYS A 14 31.99 11.95 4.67
CA LYS A 14 31.74 11.59 6.09
C LYS A 14 32.98 11.94 6.92
N PRO A 15 32.90 11.88 8.27
CA PRO A 15 33.77 10.89 8.91
C PRO A 15 33.12 10.12 10.07
N TYR A 16 33.55 8.86 10.18
CA TYR A 16 33.49 8.00 11.37
C TYR A 16 34.93 7.73 11.84
N TYR A 17 35.07 7.36 13.12
CA TYR A 17 36.17 6.65 13.80
C TYR A 17 37.23 7.43 14.62
N THR A 18 37.02 7.41 15.95
CA THR A 18 37.79 6.75 17.04
C THR A 18 39.31 6.50 16.94
N LEU A 19 39.98 6.60 18.12
CA LEU A 19 41.28 6.02 18.61
C LEU A 19 42.43 7.05 18.72
N SER A 20 43.35 7.06 19.68
CA SER A 20 43.54 6.45 21.02
C SER A 20 44.88 6.95 21.62
N LYS A 21 45.02 6.92 22.96
CA LYS A 21 46.25 6.75 23.78
C LYS A 21 47.25 7.91 23.96
N ILE A 22 48.01 7.77 25.08
CA ILE A 22 49.31 8.37 25.49
C ILE A 22 49.12 9.57 26.45
N TYR A 23 49.66 9.65 27.67
CA TYR A 23 50.69 8.90 28.38
C TYR A 23 50.58 9.06 29.91
N ASN A 24 51.11 8.07 30.61
CA ASN A 24 51.28 7.97 32.06
C ASN A 24 52.48 8.83 32.52
N LYS A 25 52.36 9.64 33.58
CA LYS A 25 53.52 10.01 34.42
C LYS A 25 53.13 10.53 35.80
N ARG A 26 53.91 10.06 36.77
CA ARG A 26 53.81 10.12 38.24
C ARG A 26 54.07 11.51 38.86
N VAL A 27 53.31 11.80 39.92
CA VAL A 27 53.67 12.28 41.30
C VAL A 27 54.59 13.53 41.42
N PRO A 28 54.21 14.56 42.22
CA PRO A 28 54.59 14.59 43.63
C PRO A 28 53.47 14.92 44.62
N SER A 29 53.63 14.33 45.81
CA SER A 29 52.91 14.52 47.06
C SER A 29 53.30 15.82 47.78
N SER A 30 52.32 16.54 48.32
CA SER A 30 52.40 17.11 49.68
C SER A 30 51.04 17.67 50.12
N ILE A 31 50.83 17.49 51.42
CA ILE A 31 49.62 17.62 52.24
C ILE A 31 49.33 19.10 52.53
N ILE A 32 48.05 19.46 52.75
CA ILE A 32 47.54 20.21 53.93
C ILE A 32 46.03 20.47 53.70
N PHE A 33 45.19 19.96 54.60
CA PHE A 33 43.78 20.33 54.74
C PHE A 33 43.64 21.65 55.51
N PRO A 34 42.60 22.44 55.22
CA PRO A 34 41.80 22.96 56.33
C PRO A 34 40.29 22.78 56.14
N SER A 35 39.69 22.26 57.22
CA SER A 35 38.33 22.37 57.76
C SER A 35 37.18 22.97 56.93
N ASN A 36 36.26 22.06 56.54
CA ASN A 36 34.81 22.03 56.79
C ASN A 36 34.05 23.34 57.04
N SER A 37 33.30 23.80 56.03
CA SER A 37 31.88 24.23 56.18
C SER A 37 31.19 24.67 54.87
N CYS A 38 31.90 24.77 53.74
CA CYS A 38 31.30 25.26 52.48
C CYS A 38 30.91 24.15 51.45
N PHE A 39 31.28 22.89 51.68
CA PHE A 39 31.10 21.81 50.69
C PHE A 39 29.77 21.04 50.79
N SER A 40 29.05 21.11 51.92
CA SER A 40 27.83 20.30 52.12
C SER A 40 26.60 20.85 51.37
N ILE A 41 26.51 22.17 51.21
CA ILE A 41 25.35 22.83 50.57
C ILE A 41 25.32 22.53 49.05
N SER A 42 26.50 22.50 48.41
CA SER A 42 26.65 22.19 46.98
C SER A 42 26.23 20.76 46.65
N LEU A 43 26.66 19.77 47.45
CA LEU A 43 26.33 18.35 47.25
C LEU A 43 24.85 18.06 47.49
N GLN A 44 24.21 18.70 48.48
CA GLN A 44 22.76 18.57 48.69
C GLN A 44 21.95 19.14 47.51
N SER A 45 22.35 20.29 46.96
CA SER A 45 21.66 20.87 45.79
C SER A 45 21.81 20.04 44.51
N LEU A 46 22.98 19.42 44.30
CA LEU A 46 23.24 18.54 43.14
C LEU A 46 22.50 17.20 43.27
N ALA A 47 22.41 16.67 44.48
CA ALA A 47 21.62 15.48 44.77
C ALA A 47 20.12 15.75 44.59
N GLN A 48 19.63 16.91 45.01
CA GLN A 48 18.24 17.33 44.80
C GLN A 48 17.89 17.55 43.32
N SER A 49 18.79 18.14 42.54
CA SER A 49 18.56 18.35 41.10
C SER A 49 18.57 17.01 40.34
N SER A 50 19.48 16.10 40.70
CA SER A 50 19.55 14.75 40.12
C SER A 50 18.31 13.92 40.47
N PHE A 51 17.81 14.04 41.70
CA PHE A 51 16.57 13.38 42.12
C PHE A 51 15.33 13.96 41.42
N ARG A 52 15.26 15.28 41.24
CA ARG A 52 14.18 15.94 40.48
C ARG A 52 14.18 15.51 39.01
N ASN A 53 15.35 15.39 38.39
CA ASN A 53 15.49 14.93 37.00
C ASN A 53 15.17 13.43 36.85
N ALA A 54 15.54 12.59 37.82
CA ALA A 54 15.16 11.18 37.83
C ALA A 54 13.64 11.01 38.02
N ALA A 55 13.02 11.83 38.89
CA ALA A 55 11.59 11.83 39.12
C ALA A 55 10.80 12.32 37.89
N SER A 56 11.27 13.37 37.20
CA SER A 56 10.62 13.84 35.96
C SER A 56 10.68 12.78 34.86
N THR A 57 11.83 12.12 34.70
CA THR A 57 12.02 11.03 33.72
C THR A 57 11.16 9.81 34.06
N GLY A 58 11.05 9.46 35.35
CA GLY A 58 10.16 8.40 35.83
C GLY A 58 8.68 8.70 35.58
N ILE A 59 8.24 9.93 35.86
CA ILE A 59 6.87 10.39 35.59
C ILE A 59 6.57 10.37 34.09
N GLU A 60 7.53 10.76 33.24
CA GLU A 60 7.35 10.73 31.80
C GLU A 60 7.25 9.30 31.25
N ASN A 61 8.07 8.37 31.77
CA ASN A 61 7.98 6.96 31.44
C ASN A 61 6.67 6.33 31.91
N ILE A 62 6.16 6.71 33.09
CA ILE A 62 4.84 6.29 33.58
C ILE A 62 3.73 6.85 32.69
N ARG A 63 3.83 8.11 32.25
CA ARG A 63 2.86 8.73 31.32
C ARG A 63 2.89 8.05 29.95
N ARG A 64 4.08 7.73 29.42
CA ARG A 64 4.22 6.95 28.17
C ARG A 64 3.62 5.56 28.33
N ASN A 65 3.94 4.83 29.39
CA ASN A 65 3.35 3.52 29.64
C ASN A 65 1.83 3.58 29.83
N LYS A 66 1.29 4.60 30.51
CA LYS A 66 -0.15 4.83 30.60
C LYS A 66 -0.77 5.07 29.22
N ASN A 67 -0.12 5.83 28.34
CA ASN A 67 -0.60 6.07 26.97
C ASN A 67 -0.52 4.80 26.11
N VAL A 68 0.55 4.00 26.25
CA VAL A 68 0.70 2.70 25.58
C VAL A 68 -0.37 1.72 26.08
N LEU A 69 -0.62 1.64 27.38
CA LEU A 69 -1.67 0.81 27.97
C LEU A 69 -3.07 1.31 27.60
N ARG A 70 -3.29 2.62 27.50
CA ARG A 70 -4.54 3.22 27.05
C ARG A 70 -4.80 2.98 25.56
N ASN A 71 -3.74 3.00 24.74
CA ASN A 71 -3.81 2.63 23.33
C ASN A 71 -4.01 1.12 23.14
N ALA A 72 -3.37 0.28 23.95
CA ALA A 72 -3.56 -1.17 23.99
C ALA A 72 -4.97 -1.57 24.44
N THR A 73 -5.54 -0.87 25.43
CA THR A 73 -6.92 -1.08 25.89
C THR A 73 -7.93 -0.55 24.87
N ASN A 74 -7.65 0.56 24.18
CA ASN A 74 -8.49 1.04 23.08
C ASN A 74 -8.44 0.12 21.85
N THR A 75 -7.27 -0.44 21.50
CA THR A 75 -7.17 -1.47 20.45
C THR A 75 -7.89 -2.74 20.86
N SER A 76 -7.73 -3.19 22.12
CA SER A 76 -8.44 -4.36 22.65
C SER A 76 -9.97 -4.16 22.66
N ARG A 77 -10.46 -2.96 23.01
CA ARG A 77 -11.89 -2.62 22.89
C ARG A 77 -12.38 -2.56 21.44
N TYR A 78 -11.54 -2.14 20.50
CA TYR A 78 -11.87 -2.16 19.07
C TYR A 78 -12.05 -3.59 18.54
N TYR A 79 -11.30 -4.56 19.06
CA TYR A 79 -11.52 -5.98 18.79
C TYR A 79 -12.70 -6.58 19.57
N ALA A 80 -12.97 -6.08 20.79
CA ALA A 80 -14.06 -6.58 21.64
C ALA A 80 -15.47 -6.17 21.18
N TYR A 81 -15.62 -5.12 20.36
CA TYR A 81 -16.93 -4.58 19.97
C TYR A 81 -17.68 -5.39 18.87
N SER A 82 -17.07 -6.39 18.22
CA SER A 82 -17.74 -7.19 17.18
C SER A 82 -18.37 -8.51 17.67
N SER A 83 -18.40 -8.75 18.98
CA SER A 83 -18.80 -10.05 19.57
C SER A 83 -20.31 -10.22 19.78
N SER A 84 -21.13 -10.07 18.73
CA SER A 84 -22.59 -10.35 18.83
C SER A 84 -23.18 -11.15 17.67
N SER A 85 -22.45 -11.40 16.59
CA SER A 85 -22.99 -12.15 15.44
C SER A 85 -22.34 -13.53 15.38
N ARG A 86 -23.15 -14.59 15.37
CA ARG A 86 -22.66 -15.94 15.07
C ARG A 86 -21.99 -15.92 13.69
N PRO A 87 -20.77 -16.45 13.52
CA PRO A 87 -20.12 -16.46 12.22
C PRO A 87 -20.96 -17.29 11.25
N THR A 88 -21.48 -16.65 10.20
CA THR A 88 -22.28 -17.32 9.17
C THR A 88 -21.42 -17.60 7.96
N ILE A 89 -21.35 -18.86 7.53
CA ILE A 89 -20.59 -19.28 6.33
C ILE A 89 -21.39 -19.01 5.04
N ILE A 90 -22.72 -19.11 5.11
CA ILE A 90 -23.61 -19.01 3.93
C ILE A 90 -23.55 -17.63 3.28
N LYS A 91 -23.54 -16.54 4.08
CA LYS A 91 -23.55 -15.16 3.55
C LYS A 91 -22.29 -14.84 2.73
N PRO A 92 -21.06 -15.14 3.20
CA PRO A 92 -19.84 -15.09 2.40
C PRO A 92 -19.90 -15.87 1.10
N ILE A 93 -20.35 -17.13 1.15
CA ILE A 93 -20.43 -17.98 -0.05
C ILE A 93 -21.37 -17.39 -1.09
N LEU A 94 -22.60 -17.04 -0.67
CA LEU A 94 -23.59 -16.46 -1.57
C LEU A 94 -23.10 -15.15 -2.17
N PHE A 95 -22.48 -14.30 -1.35
CA PHE A 95 -21.85 -13.07 -1.83
C PHE A 95 -20.78 -13.35 -2.89
N SER A 96 -19.87 -14.30 -2.63
CA SER A 96 -18.81 -14.64 -3.57
C SER A 96 -19.36 -15.16 -4.90
N LEU A 97 -20.41 -16.00 -4.87
CA LEU A 97 -21.04 -16.52 -6.08
C LEU A 97 -21.73 -15.41 -6.89
N VAL A 98 -22.55 -14.58 -6.24
CA VAL A 98 -23.31 -13.51 -6.91
C VAL A 98 -22.35 -12.45 -7.49
N VAL A 99 -21.36 -12.02 -6.71
CA VAL A 99 -20.41 -11.01 -7.16
C VAL A 99 -19.50 -11.55 -8.26
N SER A 100 -19.03 -12.79 -8.15
CA SER A 100 -18.21 -13.40 -9.21
C SER A 100 -18.99 -13.57 -10.50
N GLY A 101 -20.24 -14.06 -10.43
CA GLY A 101 -21.13 -14.15 -11.58
C GLY A 101 -21.35 -12.79 -12.24
N SER A 102 -21.62 -11.76 -11.44
CA SER A 102 -21.80 -10.38 -11.92
C SER A 102 -20.53 -9.83 -12.59
N ILE A 103 -19.34 -10.10 -12.03
CA ILE A 103 -18.06 -9.69 -12.62
C ILE A 103 -17.86 -10.33 -14.01
N PHE A 104 -18.13 -11.63 -14.15
CA PHE A 104 -18.04 -12.30 -15.44
C PHE A 104 -19.08 -11.77 -16.43
N SER A 105 -20.33 -11.55 -16.00
CA SER A 105 -21.36 -10.94 -16.85
C SER A 105 -20.93 -9.55 -17.34
N VAL A 106 -20.39 -8.70 -16.47
CA VAL A 106 -19.88 -7.38 -16.86
C VAL A 106 -18.69 -7.51 -17.82
N ALA A 107 -17.80 -8.47 -17.62
CA ALA A 107 -16.66 -8.70 -18.52
C ALA A 107 -17.12 -9.10 -19.92
N VAL A 108 -18.13 -9.99 -20.03
CA VAL A 108 -18.73 -10.37 -21.32
C VAL A 108 -19.38 -9.18 -22.00
N LEU A 109 -20.21 -8.42 -21.27
CA LEU A 109 -20.89 -7.23 -21.80
C LEU A 109 -19.91 -6.13 -22.21
N ALA A 110 -18.82 -5.94 -21.46
CA ALA A 110 -17.79 -4.96 -21.77
C ALA A 110 -17.04 -5.33 -23.05
N GLU A 111 -16.73 -6.61 -23.23
CA GLU A 111 -16.08 -7.13 -24.43
C GLU A 111 -16.99 -6.95 -25.65
N GLU A 112 -18.26 -7.33 -25.55
CA GLU A 112 -19.27 -7.17 -26.61
C GLU A 112 -19.44 -5.69 -26.99
N TYR A 113 -19.62 -4.82 -26.01
CA TYR A 113 -19.72 -3.38 -26.22
C TYR A 113 -18.49 -2.83 -26.96
N ARG A 114 -17.29 -3.28 -26.58
CA ARG A 114 -16.05 -2.84 -27.24
C ARG A 114 -16.04 -3.30 -28.70
N ARG A 115 -16.38 -4.56 -28.97
CA ARG A 115 -16.43 -5.15 -30.31
C ARG A 115 -17.39 -4.40 -31.22
N GLU A 116 -18.58 -4.06 -30.72
CA GLU A 116 -19.53 -3.24 -31.46
C GLU A 116 -18.97 -1.88 -31.85
N GLN A 117 -18.29 -1.18 -30.94
CA GLN A 117 -17.69 0.13 -31.23
C GLN A 117 -16.65 0.03 -32.34
N LEU A 118 -15.85 -1.04 -32.35
CA LEU A 118 -14.90 -1.26 -33.43
C LEU A 118 -15.60 -1.59 -34.75
N GLN A 119 -16.64 -2.42 -34.74
CA GLN A 119 -17.42 -2.73 -35.94
C GLN A 119 -18.05 -1.47 -36.53
N ARG A 120 -18.64 -0.61 -35.69
CA ARG A 120 -19.22 0.68 -36.12
C ARG A 120 -18.17 1.62 -36.71
N TRP A 121 -16.96 1.64 -36.16
CA TRP A 121 -15.87 2.48 -36.67
C TRP A 121 -15.25 1.93 -37.95
N THR A 122 -15.06 0.61 -38.05
CA THR A 122 -14.45 -0.05 -39.23
C THR A 122 -15.42 -0.30 -40.38
N GLY A 123 -16.71 -0.46 -40.08
CA GLY A 123 -17.71 -0.99 -41.02
C GLY A 123 -17.54 -2.49 -41.34
N LYS A 124 -16.61 -3.21 -40.68
CA LYS A 124 -16.33 -4.63 -40.94
C LYS A 124 -17.13 -5.51 -39.99
N LEU A 125 -17.67 -6.62 -40.50
CA LEU A 125 -18.36 -7.63 -39.68
C LEU A 125 -17.39 -8.29 -38.68
N ASN A 126 -16.17 -8.64 -39.13
CA ASN A 126 -15.11 -9.24 -38.32
C ASN A 126 -13.81 -8.41 -38.43
N PRO A 127 -13.60 -7.42 -37.55
CA PRO A 127 -12.39 -6.60 -37.54
C PRO A 127 -11.13 -7.39 -37.15
N SER A 128 -9.99 -7.06 -37.78
CA SER A 128 -8.68 -7.65 -37.45
C SER A 128 -8.04 -6.99 -36.23
N ASP A 129 -7.07 -7.64 -35.58
CA ASP A 129 -6.23 -7.04 -34.53
C ASP A 129 -5.50 -5.77 -34.98
N ASN A 130 -5.18 -5.66 -36.27
CA ASN A 130 -4.65 -4.43 -36.85
C ASN A 130 -5.66 -3.29 -36.80
N ASP A 131 -6.93 -3.58 -37.06
CA ASP A 131 -8.01 -2.59 -37.00
C ASP A 131 -8.21 -2.12 -35.56
N TRP A 132 -8.11 -3.02 -34.58
CA TRP A 132 -8.10 -2.68 -33.15
C TRP A 132 -6.99 -1.71 -32.78
N ARG A 133 -5.76 -1.94 -33.26
CA ARG A 133 -4.61 -1.05 -32.99
C ARG A 133 -4.88 0.34 -33.57
N ARG A 134 -5.38 0.42 -34.80
CA ARG A 134 -5.72 1.70 -35.46
C ARG A 134 -6.84 2.44 -34.74
N TYR A 135 -7.94 1.75 -34.40
CA TYR A 135 -9.04 2.33 -33.65
C TYR A 135 -8.60 2.87 -32.29
N ARG A 136 -7.72 2.14 -31.58
CA ARG A 136 -7.15 2.62 -30.32
C ARG A 136 -6.30 3.86 -30.51
N SER A 137 -5.39 3.89 -31.49
CA SER A 137 -4.59 5.09 -31.77
C SER A 137 -5.47 6.30 -32.07
N TRP A 138 -6.50 6.12 -32.91
CA TRP A 138 -7.50 7.15 -33.21
C TRP A 138 -8.26 7.62 -31.95
N LEU A 139 -8.71 6.69 -31.11
CA LEU A 139 -9.46 6.99 -29.89
C LEU A 139 -8.59 7.78 -28.91
N MET A 140 -7.30 7.43 -28.80
CA MET A 140 -6.36 8.13 -27.94
C MET A 140 -6.14 9.56 -28.41
N GLU A 141 -5.82 9.77 -29.69
CA GLU A 141 -5.62 11.11 -30.25
C GLU A 141 -6.86 11.99 -30.07
N LYS A 142 -8.05 11.45 -30.35
CA LYS A 142 -9.31 12.14 -30.15
C LYS A 142 -9.53 12.54 -28.69
N THR A 143 -9.26 11.62 -27.75
CA THR A 143 -9.45 11.86 -26.32
C THR A 143 -8.47 12.89 -25.79
N LEU A 144 -7.19 12.79 -26.19
CA LEU A 144 -6.16 13.76 -25.84
C LEU A 144 -6.56 15.15 -26.31
N PHE A 145 -6.90 15.31 -27.60
CA PHE A 145 -7.29 16.60 -28.15
C PHE A 145 -8.47 17.21 -27.40
N GLN A 146 -9.50 16.42 -27.07
CA GLN A 146 -10.64 16.89 -26.29
C GLN A 146 -10.25 17.33 -24.88
N HIS A 147 -9.36 16.60 -24.21
CA HIS A 147 -8.88 16.95 -22.88
C HIS A 147 -8.01 18.20 -22.89
N LEU A 148 -7.07 18.31 -23.83
CA LEU A 148 -6.22 19.50 -23.99
C LEU A 148 -7.07 20.74 -24.25
N LYS A 149 -8.09 20.63 -25.12
CA LYS A 149 -9.03 21.72 -25.38
C LYS A 149 -9.74 22.18 -24.11
N ARG A 150 -10.30 21.25 -23.32
CA ARG A 150 -10.94 21.59 -22.04
C ARG A 150 -9.97 22.23 -21.06
N LEU A 151 -8.75 21.72 -20.93
CA LEU A 151 -7.74 22.28 -20.03
C LEU A 151 -7.31 23.69 -20.47
N GLN A 152 -7.21 23.92 -21.78
CA GLN A 152 -6.97 25.25 -22.33
C GLN A 152 -8.13 26.20 -22.01
N ASP A 153 -9.38 25.73 -22.08
CA ASP A 153 -10.56 26.52 -21.71
C ASP A 153 -10.52 26.94 -20.22
N TYR A 154 -9.93 26.11 -19.35
CA TYR A 154 -9.66 26.43 -17.94
C TYR A 154 -8.41 27.31 -17.72
N LYS A 155 -7.75 27.79 -18.78
CA LYS A 155 -6.53 28.61 -18.73
C LYS A 155 -5.41 27.98 -17.90
N VAL A 156 -5.28 26.66 -17.98
CA VAL A 156 -4.20 25.92 -17.30
C VAL A 156 -2.83 26.32 -17.91
N PRO A 157 -1.76 26.49 -17.11
CA PRO A 157 -0.44 26.85 -17.62
C PRO A 157 0.14 25.85 -18.63
N ASP A 158 0.90 26.33 -19.61
CA ASP A 158 1.49 25.50 -20.66
C ASP A 158 2.44 24.42 -20.11
N GLU A 159 3.11 24.66 -18.98
CA GLU A 159 3.95 23.66 -18.30
C GLU A 159 3.13 22.42 -17.91
N VAL A 160 1.93 22.64 -17.38
CA VAL A 160 1.03 21.56 -16.96
C VAL A 160 0.48 20.83 -18.18
N LEU A 161 0.17 21.56 -19.26
CA LEU A 161 -0.27 20.96 -20.52
C LEU A 161 0.82 20.07 -21.14
N ARG A 162 2.08 20.52 -21.11
CA ARG A 162 3.24 19.74 -21.57
C ARG A 162 3.43 18.49 -20.72
N LEU A 163 3.37 18.61 -19.40
CA LEU A 163 3.47 17.46 -18.49
C LEU A 163 2.32 16.46 -18.72
N TYR A 164 1.10 16.94 -18.86
CA TYR A 164 -0.06 16.11 -19.16
C TYR A 164 0.11 15.34 -20.47
N THR A 165 0.53 16.04 -21.53
CA THR A 165 0.77 15.44 -22.84
C THR A 165 1.89 14.39 -22.78
N PHE A 166 2.98 14.69 -22.08
CA PHE A 166 4.08 13.74 -21.86
C PHE A 166 3.58 12.47 -21.14
N LEU A 167 2.90 12.63 -19.99
CA LEU A 167 2.36 11.49 -19.24
C LEU A 167 1.33 10.70 -20.03
N TYR A 168 0.51 11.37 -20.84
CA TYR A 168 -0.47 10.74 -21.71
C TYR A 168 0.21 9.90 -22.80
N HIS A 169 1.27 10.41 -23.41
CA HIS A 169 2.05 9.66 -24.40
C HIS A 169 2.79 8.48 -23.77
N GLU A 170 3.44 8.67 -22.62
CA GLU A 170 4.11 7.58 -21.90
C GLU A 170 3.12 6.51 -21.45
N TRP A 171 1.96 6.88 -20.93
CA TRP A 171 0.91 5.91 -20.62
C TRP A 171 0.50 5.12 -21.85
N ASN A 172 0.39 5.80 -23.01
CA ASN A 172 -0.09 5.17 -24.24
C ASN A 172 0.94 4.34 -24.99
N SER A 173 2.23 4.57 -24.77
CA SER A 173 3.32 3.78 -25.33
C SER A 173 3.39 2.37 -24.72
N LEU A 174 2.85 2.19 -23.52
CA LEU A 174 2.77 0.89 -22.83
C LEU A 174 1.90 -0.12 -23.58
N SER A 175 2.25 -1.40 -23.45
CA SER A 175 1.41 -2.50 -23.94
C SER A 175 0.06 -2.54 -23.20
N GLU A 176 -0.96 -3.18 -23.79
CA GLU A 176 -2.26 -3.31 -23.12
C GLU A 176 -2.16 -4.02 -21.77
N SER A 177 -1.33 -5.06 -21.68
CA SER A 177 -1.10 -5.78 -20.43
C SER A 177 -0.44 -4.88 -19.40
N GLN A 178 0.57 -4.10 -19.79
CA GLN A 178 1.22 -3.13 -18.91
C GLN A 178 0.26 -2.06 -18.42
N LYS A 179 -0.63 -1.53 -19.28
CA LYS A 179 -1.66 -0.55 -18.87
C LYS A 179 -2.61 -1.13 -17.83
N THR A 180 -3.13 -2.32 -18.08
CA THR A 180 -4.05 -3.00 -17.15
C THR A 180 -3.38 -3.28 -15.82
N ILE A 181 -2.19 -3.86 -15.84
CA ILE A 181 -1.41 -4.20 -14.63
C ILE A 181 -1.02 -2.94 -13.86
N SER A 182 -0.53 -1.91 -14.55
CA SER A 182 -0.19 -0.63 -13.92
C SER A 182 -1.41 0.03 -13.29
N GLY A 183 -2.60 -0.10 -13.91
CA GLY A 183 -3.86 0.33 -13.32
C GLY A 183 -4.19 -0.38 -12.00
N ILE A 184 -4.04 -1.71 -11.95
CA ILE A 184 -4.23 -2.49 -10.72
C ILE A 184 -3.20 -2.08 -9.65
N ILE A 185 -1.93 -1.94 -10.03
CA ILE A 185 -0.86 -1.49 -9.14
C ILE A 185 -1.19 -0.09 -8.59
N ALA A 186 -1.65 0.84 -9.43
CA ALA A 186 -2.03 2.18 -9.00
C ALA A 186 -3.20 2.16 -7.99
N ILE A 187 -4.23 1.35 -8.23
CA ILE A 187 -5.34 1.17 -7.28
C ILE A 187 -4.81 0.60 -5.95
N ASN A 188 -3.96 -0.42 -5.99
CA ASN A 188 -3.35 -1.00 -4.80
C ASN A 188 -2.45 0.01 -4.06
N ALA A 189 -1.74 0.87 -4.79
CA ALA A 189 -0.93 1.93 -4.23
C ALA A 189 -1.80 2.94 -3.46
N VAL A 190 -2.91 3.38 -4.05
CA VAL A 190 -3.86 4.29 -3.38
C VAL A 190 -4.41 3.64 -2.10
N VAL A 191 -4.86 2.39 -2.16
CA VAL A 191 -5.35 1.66 -0.99
C VAL A 191 -4.26 1.49 0.06
N PHE A 192 -3.02 1.20 -0.34
CA PHE A 192 -1.87 1.12 0.56
C PHE A 192 -1.57 2.46 1.23
N LEU A 193 -1.63 3.58 0.51
CA LEU A 193 -1.46 4.92 1.08
C LEU A 193 -2.58 5.25 2.07
N MET A 194 -3.82 4.86 1.77
CA MET A 194 -4.94 5.00 2.72
C MET A 194 -4.69 4.25 4.03
N TRP A 195 -4.01 3.09 3.99
CA TRP A 195 -3.59 2.37 5.20
C TRP A 195 -2.52 3.12 6.02
N GLN A 196 -1.74 4.02 5.43
CA GLN A 196 -0.71 4.78 6.14
C GLN A 196 -1.27 5.99 6.90
N ILE A 197 -2.50 6.41 6.60
CA ILE A 197 -3.13 7.58 7.22
C ILE A 197 -3.85 7.14 8.51
N PRO A 198 -3.40 7.58 9.71
CA PRO A 198 -3.96 7.11 10.98
C PRO A 198 -5.47 7.35 11.14
N ILE A 199 -5.96 8.46 10.57
CA ILE A 199 -7.37 8.87 10.61
C ILE A 199 -8.25 7.88 9.85
N LEU A 200 -7.72 7.24 8.79
CA LEU A 200 -8.46 6.29 7.97
C LEU A 200 -8.44 4.86 8.53
N LEU A 201 -7.59 4.55 9.51
CA LEU A 201 -7.45 3.19 10.05
C LEU A 201 -8.77 2.56 10.56
N PRO A 202 -9.67 3.28 11.25
CA PRO A 202 -10.99 2.77 11.61
C PRO A 202 -11.81 2.29 10.41
N PHE A 203 -11.81 3.09 9.35
CA PHE A 203 -12.51 2.82 8.10
C PHE A 203 -11.87 1.65 7.36
N MET A 204 -10.54 1.66 7.22
CA MET A 204 -9.79 0.61 6.55
C MET A 204 -9.93 -0.74 7.27
N ASN A 205 -9.88 -0.79 8.60
CA ASN A 205 -10.10 -2.04 9.33
C ASN A 205 -11.54 -2.56 9.23
N ARG A 206 -12.53 -1.70 9.01
CA ARG A 206 -13.94 -2.11 8.86
C ARG A 206 -14.25 -2.63 7.46
N TYR A 207 -13.70 -1.97 6.43
CA TYR A 207 -14.08 -2.25 5.05
C TYR A 207 -13.00 -2.92 4.21
N PHE A 208 -11.72 -2.81 4.56
CA PHE A 208 -10.58 -3.29 3.76
C PHE A 208 -9.80 -4.43 4.46
N ALA A 209 -10.10 -4.73 5.73
CA ALA A 209 -9.60 -5.93 6.41
C ALA A 209 -10.72 -6.95 6.57
N HIS A 210 -10.53 -8.15 6.00
CA HIS A 210 -11.49 -9.22 6.17
C HIS A 210 -11.35 -9.84 7.56
N SER A 211 -12.45 -9.85 8.32
CA SER A 211 -12.57 -10.60 9.57
C SER A 211 -13.84 -11.44 9.53
N PRO A 212 -13.76 -12.76 9.82
CA PRO A 212 -14.90 -13.66 9.77
C PRO A 212 -15.99 -13.31 10.80
N LEU A 213 -15.63 -12.61 11.87
CA LEU A 213 -16.56 -12.14 12.91
C LEU A 213 -17.32 -10.86 12.53
N SER A 214 -16.84 -10.13 11.52
CA SER A 214 -17.38 -8.82 11.18
C SER A 214 -18.74 -8.87 10.49
N GLY A 215 -19.09 -10.00 9.87
CA GLY A 215 -20.33 -10.18 9.12
C GLY A 215 -20.39 -9.43 7.78
N TYR A 216 -19.37 -8.66 7.41
CA TYR A 216 -19.34 -7.89 6.17
C TYR A 216 -18.76 -8.71 5.01
N SER A 217 -19.60 -9.31 4.17
CA SER A 217 -19.12 -10.07 3.00
C SER A 217 -18.40 -9.21 1.96
N ILE A 218 -18.70 -7.90 1.88
CA ILE A 218 -18.00 -6.96 0.98
C ILE A 218 -16.48 -6.94 1.20
N THR A 219 -16.05 -7.24 2.43
CA THR A 219 -14.64 -7.28 2.78
C THR A 219 -13.88 -8.37 2.04
N LEU A 220 -14.55 -9.40 1.49
CA LEU A 220 -13.93 -10.44 0.66
C LEU A 220 -13.39 -9.91 -0.67
N LEU A 221 -14.00 -8.84 -1.20
CA LEU A 221 -13.56 -8.19 -2.43
C LEU A 221 -12.54 -7.10 -2.15
N THR A 222 -12.83 -6.22 -1.20
CA THR A 222 -11.94 -5.08 -0.87
C THR A 222 -10.63 -5.51 -0.21
N SER A 223 -10.59 -6.67 0.45
CA SER A 223 -9.34 -7.24 0.99
C SER A 223 -8.36 -7.67 -0.10
N VAL A 224 -8.82 -7.88 -1.35
CA VAL A 224 -7.96 -8.22 -2.49
C VAL A 224 -6.99 -7.09 -2.81
N PHE A 225 -7.38 -5.83 -2.57
CA PHE A 225 -6.55 -4.66 -2.85
C PHE A 225 -5.73 -4.19 -1.64
N SER A 226 -5.94 -4.82 -0.48
CA SER A 226 -5.46 -4.29 0.80
C SER A 226 -4.10 -4.82 1.18
N HIS A 227 -3.20 -3.91 1.57
CA HIS A 227 -1.85 -4.24 2.01
C HIS A 227 -1.48 -3.34 3.20
N LYS A 228 -1.06 -3.94 4.33
CA LYS A 228 -0.66 -3.19 5.54
C LYS A 228 0.84 -2.90 5.60
N ALA A 229 1.66 -3.84 5.13
CA ALA A 229 3.11 -3.76 5.20
C ALA A 229 3.72 -3.51 3.81
N LEU A 230 4.72 -2.62 3.74
CA LEU A 230 5.39 -2.25 2.49
C LEU A 230 6.02 -3.47 1.79
N TRP A 231 6.67 -4.35 2.55
CA TRP A 231 7.25 -5.59 2.00
C TRP A 231 6.21 -6.50 1.35
N HIS A 232 5.04 -6.63 1.98
CA HIS A 232 3.97 -7.45 1.43
C HIS A 232 3.42 -6.82 0.15
N TYR A 233 3.18 -5.51 0.14
CA TYR A 233 2.79 -4.78 -1.06
C TYR A 233 3.82 -4.96 -2.19
N GLY A 234 5.10 -4.73 -1.91
CA GLY A 234 6.18 -4.81 -2.89
C GLY A 234 6.29 -6.20 -3.53
N LEU A 235 6.27 -7.27 -2.74
CA LEU A 235 6.33 -8.64 -3.26
C LEU A 235 5.11 -8.99 -4.11
N ASN A 236 3.91 -8.57 -3.70
CA ASN A 236 2.69 -8.82 -4.47
C ASN A 236 2.71 -8.05 -5.80
N MET A 237 3.12 -6.78 -5.80
CA MET A 237 3.16 -6.00 -7.05
C MET A 237 4.29 -6.49 -7.97
N MET A 238 5.41 -6.94 -7.42
CA MET A 238 6.47 -7.58 -8.20
C MET A 238 5.96 -8.84 -8.90
N ALA A 239 5.29 -9.74 -8.17
CA ALA A 239 4.71 -10.93 -8.75
C ALA A 239 3.63 -10.60 -9.80
N LEU A 240 2.74 -9.65 -9.51
CA LEU A 240 1.72 -9.21 -10.48
C LEU A 240 2.35 -8.64 -11.75
N TYR A 241 3.42 -7.85 -11.64
CA TYR A 241 4.13 -7.29 -12.79
C TYR A 241 4.87 -8.36 -13.61
N SER A 242 5.50 -9.33 -12.94
CA SER A 242 6.24 -10.41 -13.60
C SER A 242 5.32 -11.40 -14.33
N PHE A 243 4.21 -11.82 -13.71
CA PHE A 243 3.37 -12.90 -14.24
C PHE A 243 2.08 -12.42 -14.88
N GLY A 244 1.53 -11.30 -14.42
CA GLY A 244 0.26 -10.77 -14.93
C GLY A 244 0.30 -10.47 -16.43
N GLY A 245 1.46 -10.09 -16.96
CA GLY A 245 1.63 -9.79 -18.38
C GLY A 245 1.38 -10.99 -19.28
N ALA A 246 1.91 -12.15 -18.89
CA ALA A 246 1.75 -13.40 -19.65
C ALA A 246 0.29 -13.85 -19.68
N ILE A 247 -0.38 -13.84 -18.53
CA ILE A 247 -1.77 -14.27 -18.39
C ILE A 247 -2.71 -13.30 -19.10
N HIS A 248 -2.47 -11.99 -18.99
CA HIS A 248 -3.25 -10.99 -19.71
C HIS A 248 -3.16 -11.17 -21.23
N ASN A 249 -1.99 -11.56 -21.74
CA ASN A 249 -1.85 -11.83 -23.18
C ASN A 249 -2.64 -13.06 -23.62
N TYR A 250 -2.88 -14.03 -22.73
CA TYR A 250 -3.69 -15.22 -22.99
C TYR A 250 -5.20 -14.94 -22.87
N LEU A 251 -5.63 -14.30 -21.77
CA LEU A 251 -7.04 -14.08 -21.44
C LEU A 251 -7.64 -12.79 -22.04
N GLN A 252 -6.84 -11.90 -22.63
CA GLN A 252 -7.27 -10.54 -22.98
C GLN A 252 -7.71 -9.73 -21.74
N ARG A 253 -7.98 -8.43 -21.93
CA ARG A 253 -8.11 -7.48 -20.80
C ARG A 253 -9.30 -7.77 -19.88
N GLU A 254 -10.48 -7.99 -20.45
CA GLU A 254 -11.74 -8.18 -19.71
C GLU A 254 -11.71 -9.46 -18.88
N GLN A 255 -11.30 -10.57 -19.50
CA GLN A 255 -11.29 -11.87 -18.84
C GLN A 255 -10.16 -11.93 -17.82
N PHE A 256 -9.01 -11.29 -18.08
CA PHE A 256 -7.95 -11.14 -17.08
C PHE A 256 -8.43 -10.40 -15.83
N LEU A 257 -9.14 -9.27 -16.00
CA LEU A 257 -9.68 -8.52 -14.86
C LEU A 257 -10.74 -9.34 -14.10
N ALA A 258 -11.63 -10.03 -14.80
CA ALA A 258 -12.61 -10.91 -14.18
C ALA A 258 -11.93 -12.04 -13.39
N PHE A 259 -10.92 -12.68 -13.98
CA PHE A 259 -10.14 -13.72 -13.34
C PHE A 259 -9.39 -13.22 -12.10
N TYR A 260 -8.72 -12.07 -12.20
CA TYR A 260 -7.99 -11.46 -11.07
C TYR A 260 -8.93 -11.14 -9.88
N LEU A 261 -10.09 -10.55 -10.16
CA LEU A 261 -11.05 -10.21 -9.10
C LEU A 261 -11.68 -11.45 -8.46
N THR A 262 -12.15 -12.39 -9.29
CA THR A 262 -12.85 -13.58 -8.80
C THR A 262 -11.90 -14.52 -8.06
N SER A 263 -10.68 -14.72 -8.55
CA SER A 263 -9.66 -15.47 -7.82
C SER A 263 -9.34 -14.86 -6.45
N GLY A 264 -9.27 -13.53 -6.34
CA GLY A 264 -9.10 -12.84 -5.07
C GLY A 264 -10.29 -13.02 -4.11
N ILE A 265 -11.52 -12.98 -4.63
CA ILE A 265 -12.73 -13.27 -3.84
C ILE A 265 -12.71 -14.71 -3.33
N PHE A 266 -12.39 -15.68 -4.19
CA PHE A 266 -12.33 -17.10 -3.81
C PHE A 266 -11.21 -17.37 -2.81
N SER A 267 -10.02 -16.77 -2.99
CA SER A 267 -8.95 -16.88 -2.00
C SER A 267 -9.38 -16.34 -0.64
N SER A 268 -10.02 -15.16 -0.62
CA SER A 268 -10.54 -14.55 0.61
C SER A 268 -11.61 -15.43 1.26
N LEU A 269 -12.48 -16.06 0.46
CA LEU A 269 -13.50 -17.00 0.92
C LEU A 269 -12.88 -18.28 1.52
N ILE A 270 -11.89 -18.87 0.86
CA ILE A 270 -11.18 -20.04 1.38
C ILE A 270 -10.50 -19.70 2.71
N SER A 271 -9.83 -18.54 2.77
CA SER A 271 -9.23 -18.03 4.01
C SER A 271 -10.27 -17.82 5.13
N HIS A 272 -11.45 -17.29 4.79
CA HIS A 272 -12.57 -17.14 5.71
C HIS A 272 -13.02 -18.49 6.28
N ILE A 273 -13.28 -19.47 5.42
CA ILE A 273 -13.73 -20.81 5.81
C ILE A 273 -12.67 -21.50 6.67
N PHE A 274 -11.40 -21.42 6.27
CA PHE A 274 -10.28 -21.97 7.04
C PHE A 274 -10.16 -21.32 8.43
N SER A 275 -10.29 -19.99 8.52
CA SER A 275 -10.26 -19.29 9.81
C SER A 275 -11.40 -19.70 10.74
N LEU A 276 -12.54 -20.14 10.21
CA LEU A 276 -13.66 -20.66 11.01
C LEU A 276 -13.45 -22.11 11.46
N MET A 277 -12.74 -22.92 10.67
CA MET A 277 -12.48 -24.34 10.98
C MET A 277 -11.28 -24.54 11.91
N SER A 278 -10.23 -23.71 11.80
CA SER A 278 -8.91 -24.03 12.36
C SER A 278 -8.52 -23.30 13.65
N ILE A 279 -9.32 -22.34 14.16
CA ILE A 279 -8.89 -21.48 15.28
C ILE A 279 -9.86 -21.59 16.48
N PRO A 280 -9.37 -21.86 17.72
CA PRO A 280 -10.12 -21.53 18.92
C PRO A 280 -10.48 -20.04 18.89
N ARG A 281 -11.75 -19.68 19.18
CA ARG A 281 -12.37 -18.35 18.98
C ARG A 281 -11.59 -17.11 19.49
N ALA A 282 -10.48 -17.28 20.20
CA ALA A 282 -9.64 -16.25 20.79
C ALA A 282 -8.57 -15.63 19.87
N LYS A 283 -8.29 -16.16 18.66
CA LYS A 283 -7.14 -15.69 17.86
C LYS A 283 -7.39 -15.58 16.35
N ILE A 284 -8.49 -14.92 15.96
CA ILE A 284 -8.78 -14.65 14.54
C ILE A 284 -7.90 -13.49 14.08
N ILE A 285 -6.88 -13.80 13.27
CA ILE A 285 -6.01 -12.81 12.62
C ILE A 285 -6.69 -12.38 11.31
N PRO A 286 -6.89 -11.07 11.06
CA PRO A 286 -7.47 -10.61 9.81
C PRO A 286 -6.58 -11.00 8.62
N SER A 287 -7.13 -11.72 7.65
CA SER A 287 -6.43 -12.12 6.44
C SER A 287 -6.60 -11.07 5.33
N LEU A 288 -5.56 -10.91 4.52
CA LEU A 288 -5.57 -10.05 3.32
C LEU A 288 -5.41 -10.96 2.10
N GLY A 289 -6.36 -10.90 1.16
CA GLY A 289 -6.52 -11.89 0.08
C GLY A 289 -5.75 -11.60 -1.21
N ALA A 290 -4.94 -10.54 -1.25
CA ALA A 290 -4.18 -10.13 -2.43
C ALA A 290 -3.24 -11.24 -2.97
N SER A 291 -2.59 -11.96 -2.06
CA SER A 291 -1.62 -13.00 -2.42
C SER A 291 -2.27 -14.18 -3.13
N GLY A 292 -3.47 -14.61 -2.73
CA GLY A 292 -4.13 -15.73 -3.39
C GLY A 292 -4.68 -15.40 -4.77
N ALA A 293 -5.04 -14.15 -5.05
CA ALA A 293 -5.32 -13.71 -6.43
C ALA A 293 -4.08 -13.89 -7.33
N ILE A 294 -2.91 -13.52 -6.81
CA ILE A 294 -1.64 -13.65 -7.53
C ILE A 294 -1.20 -15.12 -7.65
N PHE A 295 -1.41 -15.96 -6.64
CA PHE A 295 -1.13 -17.39 -6.74
C PHE A 295 -2.07 -18.11 -7.73
N ALA A 296 -3.33 -17.69 -7.84
CA ALA A 296 -4.22 -18.19 -8.87
C ALA A 296 -3.74 -17.79 -10.27
N CYS A 297 -3.22 -16.56 -10.43
CA CYS A 297 -2.52 -16.17 -11.64
C CYS A 297 -1.30 -17.08 -11.92
N LEU A 298 -0.52 -17.47 -10.92
CA LEU A 298 0.65 -18.34 -11.09
C LEU A 298 0.31 -19.80 -11.47
N GLY A 299 -0.82 -20.32 -10.98
CA GLY A 299 -1.22 -21.72 -11.21
C GLY A 299 -2.15 -21.94 -12.41
N GLY A 300 -2.54 -20.87 -13.11
CA GLY A 300 -3.39 -20.91 -14.31
C GLY A 300 -2.60 -21.14 -15.59
#